data_AF-A0A166IJT1-F1
#
_entry.id   AF-A0A166IJT1-F1
#
_cell.length_a   1.000
_cell.length_b   1.000
_cell.length_c   1.000
_cell.angle_alpha   90.00
_cell.angle_beta   90.00
_cell.angle_gamma   90.00
#
_symmetry.space_group_name_H-M   'P 1'
#
loop_
_entity.id
_entity.type
_entity.pdbx_description
1 polymer ?
#
loop_
_entity_poly.entity_id
_entity_poly.type
_entity_poly.pdbx_seq_one_letter_code
_entity_poly.pdbx_strand_id
1 'polypeptide(L)'
;MRQIKVQKNGNSCILRWTYEDERYSLTWGLWEDASERARLDYCGKLIYQDCLIGHFDPTLNKYKLWLEGITYTGNGGSKPPESKYPPLIEMLQLRIDDNYLRGRQRS
;
A
#
# COMPACT_ATOMS: atom_id res chain seq x y z
N MET A 1 -8.90 -9.31 -11.69
CA MET A 1 -8.09 -9.70 -10.51
C MET A 1 -8.95 -9.69 -9.25
N ARG A 2 -8.76 -10.63 -8.31
CA ARG A 2 -9.49 -10.66 -7.02
C ARG A 2 -8.79 -9.80 -5.96
N GLN A 3 -9.53 -9.33 -4.95
CA GLN A 3 -8.96 -8.61 -3.82
C GLN A 3 -7.93 -9.49 -3.09
N ILE A 4 -6.74 -8.93 -2.85
CA ILE A 4 -5.66 -9.59 -2.13
C ILE A 4 -5.97 -9.52 -0.63
N LYS A 5 -5.92 -10.65 0.06
CA LYS A 5 -6.23 -10.76 1.49
C LYS A 5 -5.01 -11.28 2.25
N VAL A 6 -4.79 -10.74 3.44
CA VAL A 6 -3.80 -11.25 4.38
C VAL A 6 -4.27 -12.60 4.94
N GLN A 7 -3.37 -13.57 4.95
CA GLN A 7 -3.58 -14.91 5.46
C GLN A 7 -2.51 -15.24 6.52
N LYS A 8 -2.81 -16.21 7.37
CA LYS A 8 -1.85 -16.74 8.35
C LYS A 8 -0.96 -17.78 7.67
N ASN A 9 0.35 -17.69 7.86
CA ASN A 9 1.32 -18.69 7.43
C ASN A 9 2.26 -19.03 8.59
N GLY A 10 1.90 -20.06 9.36
CA GLY A 10 2.60 -20.37 10.61
C GLY A 10 2.49 -19.19 11.59
N ASN A 11 3.63 -18.60 11.98
CA ASN A 11 3.68 -17.42 12.83
C ASN A 11 3.77 -16.09 12.06
N SER A 12 3.70 -16.12 10.73
CA SER A 12 3.86 -14.91 9.88
C SER A 12 2.59 -14.57 9.12
N CYS A 13 2.50 -13.33 8.65
CA CYS A 13 1.45 -12.90 7.73
C CYS A 13 1.89 -13.16 6.28
N ILE A 14 0.95 -13.53 5.41
CA ILE A 14 1.21 -13.74 3.98
C ILE A 14 0.13 -13.14 3.10
N LEU A 15 0.52 -12.56 1.97
CA LEU A 15 -0.34 -12.25 0.84
C LEU A 15 -0.10 -13.29 -0.26
N ARG A 16 -1.16 -13.74 -0.92
CA ARG A 16 -1.09 -14.62 -2.09
C ARG A 16 -2.05 -14.12 -3.16
N TRP A 17 -1.59 -13.98 -4.39
CA TRP A 17 -2.43 -13.55 -5.51
C TRP A 17 -1.91 -14.07 -6.86
N THR A 18 -2.69 -13.81 -7.90
CA THR A 18 -2.35 -14.12 -9.29
C THR A 18 -2.48 -12.86 -10.12
N TYR A 19 -1.47 -12.58 -10.94
CA TYR A 19 -1.42 -11.46 -11.87
C TYR A 19 -0.74 -11.95 -13.15
N GLU A 20 -1.31 -11.66 -14.32
CA GLU A 20 -0.78 -12.08 -15.64
C GLU A 20 -0.41 -13.58 -15.71
N ASP A 21 -1.31 -14.45 -15.24
CA ASP A 21 -1.13 -15.92 -15.16
C ASP A 21 0.02 -16.42 -14.25
N GLU A 22 0.73 -15.51 -13.58
CA GLU A 22 1.76 -15.81 -12.61
C GLU A 22 1.25 -15.72 -11.18
N ARG A 23 1.79 -16.60 -10.32
CA ARG A 23 1.44 -16.65 -8.89
C ARG A 23 2.49 -15.91 -8.07
N TYR A 24 2.03 -15.00 -7.24
CA TYR A 24 2.87 -14.20 -6.37
C TYR A 24 2.52 -14.42 -4.90
N SER A 25 3.53 -14.30 -4.05
CA SER A 25 3.35 -14.32 -2.60
C SER A 25 4.32 -13.38 -1.89
N LEU A 26 3.83 -12.69 -0.87
CA LEU A 26 4.63 -11.80 -0.03
C LEU A 26 4.38 -12.14 1.44
N THR A 27 5.42 -12.59 2.14
CA THR A 27 5.38 -12.88 3.58
C THR A 27 6.00 -11.72 4.33
N TRP A 28 5.35 -11.28 5.41
CA TRP A 28 5.83 -10.17 6.23
C TRP A 28 5.34 -10.28 7.68
N GLY A 29 6.19 -9.87 8.62
CA GLY A 29 5.84 -9.67 10.02
C GLY A 29 5.35 -10.92 10.75
N LEU A 30 4.95 -10.72 12.00
CA LEU A 30 4.36 -11.75 12.85
C LEU A 30 2.83 -11.68 12.79
N TRP A 31 2.16 -12.83 12.75
CA TRP A 31 0.70 -12.92 12.73
C TRP A 31 0.07 -12.41 14.03
N GLU A 32 0.73 -12.64 15.16
CA GLU A 32 0.23 -12.22 16.46
C GLU A 32 0.20 -10.69 16.61
N ASP A 33 1.10 -10.00 15.91
CA ASP A 33 1.14 -8.55 15.88
C ASP A 33 0.04 -7.99 14.97
N ALA A 34 -0.90 -7.26 15.57
CA ALA A 34 -1.99 -6.62 14.84
C ALA A 34 -1.49 -5.49 13.92
N SER A 35 -0.41 -4.81 14.29
CA SER A 35 0.18 -3.73 13.50
C SER A 35 0.83 -4.27 12.22
N GLU A 36 1.54 -5.40 12.32
CA GLU A 36 2.13 -6.10 11.17
C GLU A 36 1.06 -6.62 10.21
N ARG A 37 -0.04 -7.18 10.75
CA ARG A 37 -1.19 -7.59 9.94
C ARG A 37 -1.82 -6.41 9.19
N ALA A 38 -2.04 -5.29 9.87
CA ALA A 38 -2.60 -4.08 9.28
C ALA A 38 -1.68 -3.49 8.20
N ARG A 39 -0.37 -3.48 8.46
CA ARG A 39 0.65 -3.00 7.51
C ARG A 39 0.66 -3.87 6.25
N LEU A 40 0.64 -5.19 6.40
CA LEU A 40 0.57 -6.10 5.25
C LEU A 40 -0.78 -6.02 4.51
N ASP A 41 -1.89 -5.79 5.20
CA ASP A 41 -3.20 -5.57 4.57
C ASP A 41 -3.18 -4.32 3.67
N TYR A 42 -2.61 -3.22 4.17
CA TYR A 42 -2.43 -2.01 3.38
C TYR A 42 -1.50 -2.24 2.17
N CYS A 43 -0.40 -2.95 2.37
CA CYS A 43 0.49 -3.36 1.27
C CYS A 43 -0.27 -4.17 0.19
N GLY A 44 -1.14 -5.09 0.60
CA GLY A 44 -2.00 -5.84 -0.32
C GLY A 44 -2.94 -4.95 -1.14
N LYS A 45 -3.47 -3.87 -0.56
CA LYS A 45 -4.28 -2.87 -1.28
C LYS A 45 -3.43 -2.08 -2.29
N LEU A 46 -2.21 -1.71 -1.93
CA LEU A 46 -1.26 -1.04 -2.85
C LEU A 46 -0.92 -1.94 -4.05
N ILE A 47 -0.59 -3.21 -3.80
CA ILE A 47 -0.31 -4.18 -4.87
C ILE A 47 -1.52 -4.33 -5.78
N TYR A 48 -2.72 -4.50 -5.21
CA TYR A 48 -3.94 -4.61 -5.99
C TYR A 48 -4.17 -3.39 -6.87
N GLN A 49 -3.97 -2.18 -6.33
CA GLN A 49 -4.07 -0.94 -7.11
C GLN A 49 -3.03 -0.90 -8.24
N ASP A 50 -1.76 -1.19 -7.95
CA ASP A 50 -0.66 -1.19 -8.93
C ASP A 50 -0.93 -2.18 -10.07
N CYS A 51 -1.48 -3.36 -9.77
CA CYS A 51 -1.90 -4.34 -10.77
C CYS A 51 -3.03 -3.81 -11.67
N LEU A 52 -3.97 -3.02 -11.15
CA LEU A 52 -5.06 -2.46 -11.95
C LEU A 52 -4.58 -1.35 -12.90
N ILE A 53 -3.56 -0.60 -12.51
CA ILE A 53 -3.03 0.52 -13.31
C ILE A 53 -1.81 0.15 -14.16
N GLY A 54 -1.37 -1.12 -14.15
CA GLY A 54 -0.21 -1.58 -14.92
C GLY A 54 1.14 -1.13 -14.38
N HIS A 55 1.23 -0.78 -13.10
CA HIS A 55 2.46 -0.35 -12.41
C HIS A 55 2.96 -1.39 -11.38
N PHE A 56 2.51 -2.63 -11.52
CA PHE A 56 2.92 -3.73 -10.64
C PHE A 56 4.43 -3.99 -10.77
N ASP A 57 5.12 -4.09 -9.64
CA ASP A 57 6.52 -4.51 -9.58
C ASP A 57 6.60 -6.03 -9.35
N PRO A 58 6.89 -6.85 -10.38
CA PRO A 58 6.95 -8.30 -10.26
C PRO A 58 8.12 -8.78 -9.39
N THR A 59 9.14 -7.94 -9.16
CA THR A 59 10.25 -8.28 -8.25
C THR A 59 9.86 -8.19 -6.77
N LEU A 60 8.71 -7.57 -6.50
CA LEU A 60 8.18 -7.25 -5.16
C LEU A 60 9.07 -6.32 -4.33
N ASN A 61 10.16 -5.78 -4.90
CA ASN A 61 11.16 -5.03 -4.15
C ASN A 61 10.58 -3.69 -3.65
N LYS A 62 9.79 -3.02 -4.49
CA LYS A 62 9.02 -1.81 -4.12
C LYS A 62 8.21 -2.03 -2.85
N TYR A 63 7.51 -3.16 -2.76
CA TYR A 63 6.62 -3.47 -1.63
C TYR A 63 7.37 -3.86 -0.36
N LYS A 64 8.48 -4.59 -0.49
CA LYS A 64 9.36 -4.92 0.64
C LYS A 64 9.97 -3.67 1.25
N LEU A 65 10.50 -2.78 0.42
CA LEU A 65 11.08 -1.51 0.89
C LEU A 65 10.03 -0.64 1.57
N TRP A 66 8.81 -0.58 1.01
CA TRP A 66 7.68 0.10 1.65
C TRP A 66 7.35 -0.51 3.03
N LEU A 67 7.35 -1.83 3.16
CA LEU A 67 7.10 -2.54 4.42
C LEU A 67 8.20 -2.31 5.47
N GLU A 68 9.45 -2.19 5.03
CA GLU A 68 10.61 -1.83 5.85
C GLU A 68 10.58 -0.36 6.30
N GLY A 69 9.66 0.45 5.77
CA GLY A 69 9.63 1.89 6.02
C GLY A 69 10.73 2.66 5.27
N ILE A 70 11.40 2.01 4.32
CA ILE A 70 12.40 2.61 3.45
C ILE A 70 11.68 3.17 2.23
N THR A 71 11.74 4.48 2.04
CA THR A 71 11.23 5.08 0.80
C THR A 71 12.02 4.52 -0.38
N TYR A 72 11.35 3.81 -1.29
CA TYR A 72 11.93 3.34 -2.54
C TYR A 72 12.42 4.54 -3.36
N THR A 73 13.70 4.86 -3.25
CA THR A 73 14.41 5.71 -4.20
C THR A 73 14.91 4.78 -5.31
N GLY A 74 14.16 4.67 -6.40
CA GLY A 74 14.56 3.89 -7.56
C GLY A 74 16.00 4.20 -7.97
N ASN A 75 16.74 3.15 -8.35
CA ASN A 75 18.15 3.25 -8.70
C ASN A 75 18.32 4.14 -9.95
N GLY A 76 18.90 5.32 -9.76
CA GLY A 76 19.19 6.30 -10.81
C GLY A 76 18.87 7.71 -10.31
N GLY A 77 19.92 8.50 -10.03
CA GLY A 77 19.87 9.85 -9.44
C GLY A 77 19.05 10.88 -10.22
N SER A 78 17.74 10.71 -10.22
CA SER A 78 16.76 11.60 -10.82
C SER A 78 15.78 11.92 -9.70
N LYS A 79 15.52 13.21 -9.47
CA LYS A 79 14.46 13.66 -8.55
C LYS A 79 13.20 12.82 -8.78
N PRO A 80 12.49 12.38 -7.71
CA PRO A 80 11.22 11.70 -7.89
C PRO A 80 10.35 12.56 -8.82
N PRO A 81 9.67 11.97 -9.83
CA PRO A 81 8.77 12.72 -10.67
C PRO A 81 7.79 13.44 -9.76
N GLU A 82 7.70 14.75 -9.92
CA GLU A 82 6.80 15.60 -9.15
C GLU A 82 5.41 14.97 -9.21
N SER A 83 4.92 14.51 -8.06
CA SER A 83 3.67 13.79 -7.99
C SER A 83 2.56 14.70 -8.51
N LYS A 84 1.91 14.32 -9.61
CA LYS A 84 0.72 15.03 -10.14
C LYS A 84 -0.45 15.00 -9.15
N TYR A 85 -0.37 14.19 -8.12
CA TYR A 85 -1.38 14.07 -7.08
C TYR A 85 -0.86 14.66 -5.77
N PRO A 86 -1.69 15.42 -5.05
CA PRO A 86 -1.32 15.90 -3.72
C PRO A 86 -0.98 14.71 -2.82
N PRO A 87 -0.01 14.86 -1.90
CA PRO A 87 0.31 13.86 -0.90
C PRO A 87 -0.96 13.30 -0.24
N LEU A 88 -1.00 11.99 0.04
CA LEU A 88 -2.13 11.34 0.71
C LEU A 88 -2.55 12.09 1.99
N ILE A 89 -1.58 12.68 2.69
CA ILE A 89 -1.76 13.52 3.87
C ILE A 89 -2.60 14.76 3.55
N GLU A 90 -2.34 15.44 2.44
CA GLU A 90 -3.14 16.61 2.01
C GLU A 90 -4.55 16.20 1.60
N MET A 91 -4.72 15.06 0.91
CA MET A 91 -6.05 14.55 0.55
C MET A 91 -6.88 14.16 1.80
N LEU A 92 -6.23 13.58 2.80
CA LEU A 92 -6.86 13.26 4.08
C LEU A 92 -7.24 14.53 4.84
N GLN A 93 -6.36 15.54 4.88
CA GLN A 93 -6.63 16.82 5.52
C GLN A 93 -7.83 17.53 4.86
N LEU A 94 -7.86 17.62 3.54
CA LEU A 94 -8.99 18.19 2.79
C LEU A 94 -10.30 17.47 3.11
N ARG A 95 -10.27 16.15 3.25
CA ARG A 95 -11.46 15.37 3.58
C ARG A 95 -11.90 15.55 5.03
N ILE A 96 -10.97 15.76 5.95
CA ILE A 96 -11.29 16.12 7.34
C ILE A 96 -11.94 17.51 7.36
N ASP A 97 -11.37 18.48 6.66
CA ASP A 97 -11.89 19.85 6.62
C ASP A 97 -13.31 19.93 6.02
N ASP A 98 -13.56 19.21 4.92
CA ASP A 98 -14.88 19.15 4.30
C ASP A 98 -15.95 18.51 5.21
N ASN A 99 -15.59 17.46 5.96
CA ASN A 99 -16.55 16.76 6.81
C ASN A 99 -16.76 17.40 8.18
N TYR A 100 -15.74 18.08 8.73
CA TYR A 100 -15.76 18.53 10.13
C TYR A 100 -15.73 20.05 10.29
N LEU A 101 -15.25 20.82 9.31
CA LEU A 101 -15.14 22.27 9.42
C LEU A 101 -16.24 23.01 8.64
N ARG A 102 -16.71 22.47 7.49
CA ARG A 102 -17.82 23.09 6.73
C ARG A 102 -19.19 23.02 7.42
N GLY A 103 -19.35 22.13 8.40
CA GLY A 103 -20.59 22.05 9.22
C GLY A 103 -20.75 23.16 10.26
N ARG A 104 -19.70 23.93 10.57
CA ARG A 104 -19.72 24.97 11.63
C ARG A 104 -20.16 26.37 11.18
N GLN A 105 -20.38 26.60 9.88
CA GLN A 105 -20.82 27.92 9.37
C GLN A 105 -22.33 27.99 9.05
N ARG A 106 -23.14 27.04 9.52
CA ARG A 106 -24.61 27.08 9.39
C ARG A 106 -25.33 27.01 10.74
N SER A 107 -24.83 27.74 11.74
CA SER A 107 -25.53 28.00 13.00
C SER A 107 -25.59 29.49 13.23
#